data_AF-A0A2E8A727-F1
#
_entry.id   AF-A0A2E8A727-F1
#
_cell.length_a   1.000
_cell.length_b   1.000
_cell.length_c   1.000
_cell.angle_alpha   90.00
_cell.angle_beta   90.00
_cell.angle_gamma   90.00
#
_symmetry.space_group_name_H-M   'P 1'
#
loop_
_entity.id
_entity.type
_entity.pdbx_description
1 polymer ?
#
loop_
_entity_poly.entity_id
_entity_poly.type
_entity_poly.pdbx_seq_one_letter_code
_entity_poly.pdbx_strand_id
1 'polypeptide(L)'
;MSLPVDRLKNSKSHCLQAIIFVLKSSHSKNSPRWYLGIMHRILSNSISQLKRLALASGLSVAVFLSLPETLQADDAVKLKSSTPFDFDEDGDQDILDADSSDGNLYLLRNSGLNFSKELLLSPNFDADLVGVNDVDDDGDIDIVILDKDMGDFQVIENQGSQNFIPQGWEEIDPFAQSSVDQAFLSDVDQDGDSDLVYSTPNAVGWAKNNGSDGFAVQPSLVSTLPIGALEVEDLDGDGRDDAYFSFNNAMGTTIGFAKNQGSEGFSPMTVNTATGPQVGPFNVSDLEIADLDSDGKNDLVYSSDTSSAIGWLKNNGSDGFLPASTLASGITSVDQIEIADLDNDSDLDIIAASSDSNFKAWLENDGTDGFTPVQLN
;
A
#
# COMPACT_ATOMS: atom_id res chain seq x y z
N MET A 1 2.93 19.99 -40.89
CA MET A 1 2.79 20.70 -39.60
C MET A 1 2.85 19.66 -38.50
N SER A 2 4.00 19.61 -37.84
CA SER A 2 4.45 18.64 -36.84
C SER A 2 3.96 19.04 -35.45
N LEU A 3 2.70 18.76 -35.14
CA LEU A 3 2.06 19.17 -33.88
C LEU A 3 1.33 18.08 -33.05
N PRO A 4 1.25 16.78 -33.44
CA PRO A 4 0.73 15.75 -32.53
C PRO A 4 1.77 15.28 -31.50
N VAL A 5 3.02 15.07 -31.93
CA VAL A 5 4.06 14.40 -31.13
C VAL A 5 4.47 15.21 -29.91
N ASP A 6 4.53 16.53 -29.99
CA ASP A 6 4.91 17.37 -28.85
C ASP A 6 3.77 17.52 -27.81
N ARG A 7 2.50 17.32 -28.20
CA ARG A 7 1.38 17.22 -27.24
C ARG A 7 1.32 15.86 -26.56
N LEU A 8 1.69 14.78 -27.27
CA LEU A 8 1.80 13.42 -26.71
C LEU A 8 3.04 13.23 -25.82
N LYS A 9 4.13 13.97 -26.08
CA LYS A 9 5.27 14.07 -25.17
C LYS A 9 4.91 14.80 -23.87
N ASN A 10 4.01 15.78 -23.95
CA ASN A 10 3.53 16.53 -22.78
C ASN A 10 2.39 15.80 -22.04
N SER A 11 1.61 14.93 -22.71
CA SER A 11 0.58 14.10 -22.07
C SER A 11 1.13 12.80 -21.48
N LYS A 12 2.44 12.59 -21.57
CA LYS A 12 3.17 11.39 -21.14
C LYS A 12 3.54 11.38 -19.66
N SER A 13 3.31 12.49 -18.97
CA SER A 13 4.14 12.83 -17.83
C SER A 13 3.49 12.34 -16.54
N HIS A 14 2.35 12.85 -16.10
CA HIS A 14 2.16 12.93 -14.65
C HIS A 14 1.49 11.75 -13.92
N CYS A 15 0.77 10.82 -14.57
CA CYS A 15 0.08 9.74 -13.84
C CYS A 15 0.98 8.53 -13.57
N LEU A 16 1.68 8.02 -14.60
CA LEU A 16 2.79 7.07 -14.40
C LEU A 16 3.95 7.75 -13.67
N GLN A 17 4.22 9.05 -13.88
CA GLN A 17 5.17 9.76 -13.03
C GLN A 17 4.64 9.99 -11.63
N ALA A 18 3.33 10.06 -11.34
CA ALA A 18 2.80 10.13 -9.99
C ALA A 18 3.02 8.81 -9.26
N ILE A 19 2.73 7.69 -9.92
CA ILE A 19 3.02 6.34 -9.40
C ILE A 19 4.53 6.14 -9.23
N ILE A 20 5.32 6.45 -10.26
CA ILE A 20 6.79 6.41 -10.18
C ILE A 20 7.34 7.47 -9.21
N PHE A 21 6.67 8.60 -8.98
CA PHE A 21 7.08 9.67 -8.04
C PHE A 21 6.77 9.27 -6.61
N VAL A 22 5.58 8.74 -6.34
CA VAL A 22 5.20 8.11 -5.07
C VAL A 22 6.21 7.00 -4.78
N LEU A 23 6.43 6.06 -5.71
CA LEU A 23 7.44 5.00 -5.58
C LEU A 23 8.91 5.50 -5.57
N LYS A 24 9.22 6.65 -6.19
CA LYS A 24 10.58 7.27 -6.16
C LYS A 24 10.82 8.02 -4.86
N SER A 25 9.77 8.57 -4.24
CA SER A 25 9.88 9.52 -3.14
C SER A 25 9.50 8.88 -1.81
N SER A 26 8.86 7.69 -1.83
CA SER A 26 8.76 6.73 -0.73
C SER A 26 10.13 6.07 -0.47
N HIS A 27 11.07 6.83 0.08
CA HIS A 27 12.38 6.34 0.50
C HIS A 27 12.35 5.53 1.82
N SER A 28 11.18 5.06 2.24
CA SER A 28 10.91 4.61 3.60
C SER A 28 10.12 3.30 3.56
N LYS A 29 10.58 2.29 4.30
CA LYS A 29 9.89 1.03 4.60
C LYS A 29 8.50 1.19 5.24
N ASN A 30 8.03 2.43 5.39
CA ASN A 30 6.97 2.85 6.29
C ASN A 30 5.99 3.79 5.56
N SER A 31 5.66 3.54 4.30
CA SER A 31 4.48 4.16 3.68
C SER A 31 3.26 3.25 3.95
N PRO A 32 2.11 3.77 4.40
CA PRO A 32 0.90 3.01 4.70
C PRO A 32 0.27 2.50 3.40
N ARG A 33 -0.21 1.26 3.43
CA ARG A 33 -0.35 0.36 2.26
C ARG A 33 -1.79 0.07 1.81
N TRP A 34 -2.77 0.88 2.19
CA TRP A 34 -4.18 0.74 1.79
C TRP A 34 -4.45 1.14 0.30
N TYR A 35 -3.51 0.83 -0.61
CA TYR A 35 -3.48 1.24 -2.04
C TYR A 35 -4.38 0.40 -2.98
N LEU A 36 -4.89 -0.76 -2.53
CA LEU A 36 -5.32 -1.85 -3.40
C LEU A 36 -6.55 -1.56 -4.29
N GLY A 37 -7.63 -0.96 -3.77
CA GLY A 37 -8.85 -0.73 -4.57
C GLY A 37 -8.74 0.43 -5.57
N ILE A 38 -7.84 1.36 -5.31
CA ILE A 38 -7.77 2.65 -5.98
C ILE A 38 -6.73 2.63 -7.09
N MET A 39 -5.54 2.05 -6.88
CA MET A 39 -4.49 1.92 -7.90
C MET A 39 -4.98 1.23 -9.17
N HIS A 40 -5.81 0.19 -9.04
CA HIS A 40 -6.48 -0.45 -10.18
C HIS A 40 -7.44 0.49 -10.94
N ARG A 41 -8.15 1.41 -10.26
CA ARG A 41 -8.97 2.46 -10.90
C ARG A 41 -8.14 3.57 -11.52
N ILE A 42 -7.06 4.01 -10.86
CA ILE A 42 -6.10 4.98 -11.40
C ILE A 42 -5.50 4.43 -12.69
N LEU A 43 -4.99 3.20 -12.64
CA LEU A 43 -4.35 2.52 -13.75
C LEU A 43 -5.37 2.23 -14.84
N SER A 44 -6.51 1.61 -14.56
CA SER A 44 -7.50 1.29 -15.61
C SER A 44 -8.10 2.52 -16.30
N ASN A 45 -8.44 3.60 -15.57
CA ASN A 45 -8.98 4.83 -16.17
C ASN A 45 -7.90 5.63 -16.91
N SER A 46 -6.73 5.81 -16.31
CA SER A 46 -5.63 6.57 -16.90
C SER A 46 -5.00 5.81 -18.08
N ILE A 47 -4.77 4.50 -17.97
CA ILE A 47 -4.31 3.64 -19.07
C ILE A 47 -5.36 3.59 -20.18
N SER A 48 -6.66 3.56 -19.88
CA SER A 48 -7.71 3.62 -20.91
C SER A 48 -7.70 4.94 -21.68
N GLN A 49 -7.53 6.07 -21.01
CA GLN A 49 -7.38 7.38 -21.65
C GLN A 49 -6.07 7.48 -22.45
N LEU A 50 -4.97 6.99 -21.89
CA LEU A 50 -3.64 7.00 -22.52
C LEU A 50 -3.56 6.04 -23.72
N LYS A 51 -4.21 4.87 -23.67
CA LYS A 51 -4.34 3.93 -24.80
C LYS A 51 -5.13 4.56 -25.95
N ARG A 52 -6.24 5.27 -25.67
CA ARG A 52 -6.97 6.02 -26.72
C ARG A 52 -6.08 7.05 -27.42
N LEU A 53 -5.23 7.74 -26.67
CA LEU A 53 -4.28 8.73 -27.19
C LEU A 53 -3.09 8.09 -27.94
N ALA A 54 -2.57 6.95 -27.47
CA ALA A 54 -1.48 6.20 -28.09
C ALA A 54 -1.90 5.50 -29.39
N LEU A 55 -3.08 4.85 -29.40
CA LEU A 55 -3.69 4.24 -30.60
C LEU A 55 -4.00 5.28 -31.67
N ALA A 56 -4.47 6.47 -31.28
CA ALA A 56 -4.65 7.60 -32.19
C ALA A 56 -3.33 8.10 -32.81
N SER A 57 -2.18 7.67 -32.26
CA SER A 57 -0.84 8.17 -32.58
C SER A 57 0.13 7.10 -33.10
N GLY A 58 -0.29 5.82 -33.13
CA GLY A 58 0.47 4.71 -33.70
C GLY A 58 1.69 4.24 -32.89
N LEU A 59 1.75 4.51 -31.58
CA LEU A 59 2.84 4.08 -30.69
C LEU A 59 2.45 2.80 -29.91
N SER A 60 3.41 1.90 -29.67
CA SER A 60 3.22 0.79 -28.73
C SER A 60 3.46 1.25 -27.29
N VAL A 61 2.82 0.58 -26.33
CA VAL A 61 2.91 0.89 -24.89
C VAL A 61 4.37 0.81 -24.40
N ALA A 62 5.14 -0.19 -24.82
CA ALA A 62 6.57 -0.31 -24.45
C ALA A 62 7.44 0.87 -24.92
N VAL A 63 7.25 1.38 -26.14
CA VAL A 63 7.95 2.60 -26.63
C VAL A 63 7.41 3.86 -25.95
N PHE A 64 6.17 3.78 -25.46
CA PHE A 64 5.54 4.81 -24.65
C PHE A 64 6.02 4.81 -23.18
N LEU A 65 6.56 3.73 -22.64
CA LEU A 65 7.17 3.74 -21.32
C LEU A 65 8.63 4.22 -21.33
N SER A 66 9.28 4.20 -22.50
CA SER A 66 10.73 4.46 -22.64
C SER A 66 11.13 5.89 -23.09
N LEU A 67 10.28 6.93 -22.94
CA LEU A 67 10.70 8.31 -23.28
C LEU A 67 11.20 9.05 -22.03
N PRO A 68 12.22 9.91 -22.19
CA PRO A 68 12.87 10.58 -21.07
C PRO A 68 11.92 11.53 -20.32
N GLU A 69 12.06 11.50 -18.99
CA GLU A 69 11.29 12.25 -18.01
C GLU A 69 11.48 13.77 -18.17
N THR A 70 10.40 14.53 -18.04
CA THR A 70 10.45 16.00 -17.93
C THR A 70 9.61 16.48 -16.76
N LEU A 71 10.04 16.14 -15.55
CA LEU A 71 9.72 16.96 -14.38
C LEU A 71 10.88 16.85 -13.39
N GLN A 72 11.53 17.99 -13.10
CA GLN A 72 12.28 18.15 -11.87
C GLN A 72 11.24 18.30 -10.76
N ALA A 73 10.90 17.19 -10.11
CA ALA A 73 10.47 17.28 -8.73
C ALA A 73 11.62 17.94 -7.94
N ASP A 74 11.28 18.73 -6.94
CA ASP A 74 12.29 19.32 -6.06
C ASP A 74 13.06 18.15 -5.43
N ASP A 75 14.30 17.89 -5.89
CA ASP A 75 15.17 16.77 -5.47
C ASP A 75 15.49 16.79 -3.95
N ALA A 76 14.85 17.68 -3.19
CA ALA A 76 15.05 17.95 -1.77
C ALA A 76 13.88 17.51 -0.87
N VAL A 77 12.70 17.16 -1.41
CA VAL A 77 11.55 16.75 -0.59
C VAL A 77 11.51 15.23 -0.51
N LYS A 78 11.84 14.68 0.66
CA LYS A 78 11.57 13.27 0.95
C LYS A 78 10.07 13.15 1.28
N LEU A 79 9.40 12.09 0.85
CA LEU A 79 8.04 11.79 1.31
C LEU A 79 8.14 10.68 2.37
N LYS A 80 7.34 10.78 3.44
CA LYS A 80 7.22 9.71 4.44
C LYS A 80 6.15 8.71 4.00
N SER A 81 5.00 9.26 3.66
CA SER A 81 3.80 8.54 3.24
C SER A 81 3.00 9.43 2.31
N SER A 82 2.44 8.83 1.25
CA SER A 82 1.55 9.55 0.35
C SER A 82 0.52 8.61 -0.21
N THR A 83 -0.76 8.98 -0.21
CA THR A 83 -1.80 8.08 -0.69
C THR A 83 -2.70 8.72 -1.73
N PRO A 84 -2.97 8.02 -2.85
CA PRO A 84 -3.83 8.57 -3.87
C PRO A 84 -5.31 8.31 -3.56
N PHE A 85 -6.12 9.33 -3.81
CA PHE A 85 -7.57 9.27 -3.69
C PHE A 85 -8.19 10.37 -4.58
N ASP A 86 -9.39 10.16 -5.11
CA ASP A 86 -10.12 11.16 -5.90
C ASP A 86 -10.98 12.02 -4.95
N PHE A 87 -10.38 13.04 -4.34
CA PHE A 87 -11.04 13.84 -3.30
C PHE A 87 -12.10 14.80 -3.85
N ASP A 88 -12.01 15.17 -5.14
CA ASP A 88 -12.97 16.07 -5.78
C ASP A 88 -13.95 15.38 -6.73
N GLU A 89 -13.93 14.05 -6.76
CA GLU A 89 -14.80 13.17 -7.53
C GLU A 89 -14.80 13.50 -9.04
N ASP A 90 -13.69 14.04 -9.54
CA ASP A 90 -13.56 14.40 -10.95
C ASP A 90 -13.13 13.23 -11.83
N GLY A 91 -12.80 12.09 -11.20
CA GLY A 91 -12.39 10.83 -11.82
C GLY A 91 -10.88 10.73 -12.04
N ASP A 92 -10.13 11.82 -11.81
CA ASP A 92 -8.69 11.82 -11.71
C ASP A 92 -8.28 11.70 -10.25
N GLN A 93 -7.15 11.04 -10.01
CA GLN A 93 -6.73 10.70 -8.65
C GLN A 93 -5.71 11.72 -8.17
N ASP A 94 -5.99 12.31 -7.01
CA ASP A 94 -5.09 13.22 -6.31
C ASP A 94 -4.07 12.44 -5.49
N ILE A 95 -3.15 13.14 -4.82
CA ILE A 95 -2.24 12.54 -3.84
C ILE A 95 -2.30 13.33 -2.55
N LEU A 96 -2.67 12.67 -1.45
CA LEU A 96 -2.47 13.19 -0.11
C LEU A 96 -1.06 12.82 0.36
N ASP A 97 -0.29 13.79 0.83
CA ASP A 97 1.14 13.64 1.16
C ASP A 97 1.42 14.10 2.58
N ALA A 98 2.04 13.23 3.38
CA ALA A 98 2.63 13.56 4.66
C ALA A 98 4.11 13.96 4.45
N ASP A 99 4.35 15.27 4.47
CA ASP A 99 5.62 15.84 4.07
C ASP A 99 6.68 15.63 5.15
N SER A 100 7.80 15.01 4.77
CA SER A 100 8.84 14.62 5.71
C SER A 100 9.60 15.79 6.34
N SER A 101 9.49 16.98 5.76
CA SER A 101 10.34 18.12 6.13
C SER A 101 9.71 18.98 7.21
N ASP A 102 8.39 19.02 7.26
CA ASP A 102 7.62 19.88 8.15
C ASP A 102 6.47 19.17 8.88
N GLY A 103 6.19 17.90 8.57
CA GLY A 103 5.12 17.10 9.18
C GLY A 103 3.71 17.52 8.75
N ASN A 104 3.61 18.42 7.76
CA ASN A 104 2.31 18.90 7.26
C ASN A 104 1.69 17.92 6.28
N LEU A 105 0.37 18.01 6.16
CA LEU A 105 -0.38 17.32 5.11
C LEU A 105 -0.60 18.24 3.93
N TYR A 106 -0.24 17.75 2.75
CA TYR A 106 -0.48 18.45 1.49
C TYR A 106 -1.35 17.61 0.58
N LEU A 107 -2.31 18.26 -0.09
CA LEU A 107 -3.04 17.65 -1.18
C LEU A 107 -2.40 18.10 -2.50
N LEU A 108 -1.96 17.15 -3.31
CA LEU A 108 -1.53 17.39 -4.67
C LEU A 108 -2.72 17.06 -5.58
N ARG A 109 -3.52 18.08 -5.90
CA ARG A 109 -4.71 17.92 -6.75
C ARG A 109 -4.34 17.66 -8.19
N ASN A 110 -4.96 16.67 -8.81
CA ASN A 110 -4.74 16.26 -10.18
C ASN A 110 -5.86 16.75 -11.09
N SER A 111 -5.57 17.79 -11.88
CA SER A 111 -6.49 18.27 -12.93
C SER A 111 -6.34 17.51 -14.26
N GLY A 112 -6.04 16.21 -14.16
CA GLY A 112 -5.69 15.28 -15.24
C GLY A 112 -4.30 15.48 -15.88
N LEU A 113 -3.94 16.72 -16.23
CA LEU A 113 -2.66 17.03 -16.88
C LEU A 113 -1.65 17.74 -15.97
N ASN A 114 -2.06 18.24 -14.81
CA ASN A 114 -1.17 18.95 -13.89
C ASN A 114 -1.55 18.67 -12.45
N PHE A 115 -0.53 18.66 -11.58
CA PHE A 115 -0.69 18.65 -10.14
C PHE A 115 -0.56 20.07 -9.56
N SER A 116 -1.42 20.42 -8.61
CA SER A 116 -1.24 21.59 -7.75
C SER A 116 -1.12 21.16 -6.29
N LYS A 117 -0.02 21.54 -5.63
CA LYS A 117 0.21 21.30 -4.20
C LYS A 117 -0.50 22.38 -3.37
N GLU A 118 -1.36 21.97 -2.47
CA GLU A 118 -2.01 22.81 -1.47
C GLU A 118 -1.77 22.27 -0.07
N LEU A 119 -1.59 23.17 0.90
CA LEU A 119 -1.51 22.79 2.31
C LEU A 119 -2.92 22.45 2.77
N LEU A 120 -3.13 21.20 3.18
CA LEU A 120 -4.41 20.74 3.70
C LEU A 120 -4.51 21.01 5.20
N LEU A 121 -3.52 20.52 5.97
CA LEU A 121 -3.50 20.64 7.42
C LEU A 121 -2.07 20.71 7.96
N SER A 122 -1.90 21.40 9.09
CA SER A 122 -0.70 21.36 9.91
C SER A 122 -1.00 20.66 11.24
N PRO A 123 -0.80 19.34 11.35
CA PRO A 123 -1.00 18.61 12.58
C PRO A 123 -0.02 19.05 13.67
N ASN A 124 -0.32 18.73 14.94
CA ASN A 124 0.54 19.08 16.08
C ASN A 124 1.64 18.03 16.35
N PHE A 125 1.70 16.96 15.56
CA PHE A 125 2.78 15.97 15.54
C PHE A 125 3.33 15.78 14.13
N ASP A 126 4.40 15.01 14.01
CA ASP A 126 5.05 14.73 12.73
C ASP A 126 4.34 13.54 12.05
N ALA A 127 3.42 13.82 11.11
CA ALA A 127 2.68 12.76 10.44
C ALA A 127 3.63 11.89 9.59
N ASP A 128 3.68 10.59 9.90
CA ASP A 128 4.52 9.62 9.20
C ASP A 128 3.72 8.72 8.27
N LEU A 129 2.50 8.37 8.66
CA LEU A 129 1.57 7.60 7.85
C LEU A 129 0.31 8.44 7.62
N VAL A 130 -0.22 8.40 6.39
CA VAL A 130 -1.55 8.91 6.07
C VAL A 130 -2.46 7.81 5.49
N GLY A 131 -3.71 7.85 5.92
CA GLY A 131 -4.87 6.96 5.76
C GLY A 131 -6.02 7.71 5.10
N VAL A 132 -6.81 7.09 4.22
CA VAL A 132 -8.16 7.53 3.88
C VAL A 132 -9.10 6.37 3.82
N ASN A 133 -10.24 6.54 4.45
CA ASN A 133 -11.38 5.64 4.38
C ASN A 133 -12.61 6.38 4.89
N ASP A 134 -13.79 5.82 4.67
CA ASP A 134 -15.00 6.24 5.38
C ASP A 134 -14.90 5.68 6.81
N VAL A 135 -14.55 6.53 7.78
CA VAL A 135 -14.24 6.06 9.14
C VAL A 135 -15.52 5.97 9.98
N ASP A 136 -16.58 6.70 9.65
CA ASP A 136 -17.84 6.72 10.41
C ASP A 136 -19.10 6.31 9.61
N ASP A 137 -18.91 5.70 8.42
CA ASP A 137 -19.94 5.19 7.50
C ASP A 137 -20.96 6.26 7.09
N ASP A 138 -20.52 7.52 7.00
CA ASP A 138 -21.36 8.64 6.57
C ASP A 138 -21.36 8.86 5.05
N GLY A 139 -20.46 8.15 4.34
CA GLY A 139 -20.29 8.16 2.90
C GLY A 139 -19.26 9.17 2.39
N ASP A 140 -18.73 10.03 3.25
CA ASP A 140 -17.63 10.92 2.96
C ASP A 140 -16.29 10.29 3.37
N ILE A 141 -15.25 10.48 2.56
CA ILE A 141 -13.94 9.86 2.84
C ILE A 141 -13.12 10.76 3.78
N ASP A 142 -12.75 10.20 4.92
CA ASP A 142 -11.96 10.82 5.96
C ASP A 142 -10.47 10.61 5.77
N ILE A 143 -9.66 11.32 6.56
CA ILE A 143 -8.22 11.14 6.61
C ILE A 143 -7.80 10.64 7.99
N VAL A 144 -6.94 9.64 8.05
CA VAL A 144 -6.29 9.20 9.29
C VAL A 144 -4.80 9.47 9.19
N ILE A 145 -4.21 10.07 10.21
CA ILE A 145 -2.76 10.29 10.26
C ILE A 145 -2.17 9.64 11.50
N LEU A 146 -0.92 9.19 11.39
CA LEU A 146 -0.22 8.52 12.47
C LEU A 146 1.24 8.98 12.54
N ASP A 147 1.71 9.26 13.75
CA ASP A 147 3.12 9.44 14.09
C ASP A 147 3.72 8.06 14.41
N LYS A 148 4.64 7.59 13.59
CA LYS A 148 5.15 6.22 13.69
C LYS A 148 6.08 6.06 14.89
N ASP A 149 6.71 7.13 15.34
CA ASP A 149 7.70 7.08 16.41
C ASP A 149 7.02 7.13 17.79
N MET A 150 5.89 7.83 17.88
CA MET A 150 5.11 7.98 19.11
C MET A 150 3.89 7.04 19.20
N GLY A 151 3.35 6.60 18.05
CA GLY A 151 2.09 5.84 18.00
C GLY A 151 0.84 6.71 18.19
N ASP A 152 1.01 8.03 18.15
CA ASP A 152 -0.09 9.00 18.17
C ASP A 152 -0.82 8.93 16.82
N PHE A 153 -2.15 9.03 16.85
CA PHE A 153 -2.92 9.11 15.62
C PHE A 153 -4.07 10.12 15.75
N GLN A 154 -4.58 10.55 14.60
CA GLN A 154 -5.69 11.48 14.51
C GLN A 154 -6.54 11.17 13.30
N VAL A 155 -7.85 11.18 13.51
CA VAL A 155 -8.84 11.23 12.42
C VAL A 155 -9.14 12.69 12.09
N ILE A 156 -9.22 12.97 10.81
CA ILE A 156 -9.62 14.24 10.22
C ILE A 156 -10.89 13.93 9.43
N GLU A 157 -12.02 14.22 10.06
CA GLU A 157 -13.37 13.97 9.56
C GLU A 157 -13.67 14.89 8.37
N ASN A 158 -14.17 14.33 7.28
CA ASN A 158 -14.69 15.07 6.14
C ASN A 158 -16.19 15.25 6.30
N GLN A 159 -16.62 16.42 6.76
CA GLN A 159 -18.06 16.73 6.94
C GLN A 159 -18.76 17.08 5.60
N GLY A 160 -18.33 16.43 4.53
CA GLY A 160 -18.75 16.65 3.16
C GLY A 160 -18.11 17.83 2.46
N SER A 161 -18.05 17.73 1.12
CA SER A 161 -17.49 18.78 0.24
C SER A 161 -16.05 19.16 0.59
N GLN A 162 -15.23 18.18 1.02
CA GLN A 162 -13.82 18.37 1.44
C GLN A 162 -13.68 19.30 2.65
N ASN A 163 -14.67 19.34 3.53
CA ASN A 163 -14.61 20.12 4.76
C ASN A 163 -13.96 19.30 5.89
N PHE A 164 -12.63 19.24 5.84
CA PHE A 164 -11.82 18.47 6.78
C PHE A 164 -11.69 19.14 8.14
N ILE A 165 -12.17 18.45 9.19
CA ILE A 165 -12.13 18.90 10.58
C ILE A 165 -11.33 17.89 11.39
N PRO A 166 -10.17 18.31 11.95
CA PRO A 166 -9.38 17.43 12.80
C PRO A 166 -10.13 17.14 14.10
N GLN A 167 -10.33 15.85 14.38
CA GLN A 167 -10.90 15.39 15.64
C GLN A 167 -9.87 15.43 16.77
N GLY A 168 -10.31 15.09 17.98
CA GLY A 168 -9.39 14.86 19.10
C GLY A 168 -8.31 13.84 18.72
N TRP A 169 -7.12 14.01 19.30
CA TRP A 169 -6.04 13.05 19.13
C TRP A 169 -6.29 11.85 20.02
N GLU A 170 -5.95 10.68 19.53
CA GLU A 170 -5.98 9.45 20.29
C GLU A 170 -4.60 8.80 20.26
N GLU A 171 -4.27 8.12 21.34
CA GLU A 171 -3.01 7.39 21.47
C GLU A 171 -3.33 5.93 21.15
N ILE A 172 -2.68 5.32 20.16
CA ILE A 172 -2.70 3.86 19.98
C ILE A 172 -1.78 3.26 21.03
N ASP A 173 -2.11 3.45 22.31
CA ASP A 173 -1.17 3.14 23.38
C ASP A 173 -1.69 2.17 24.44
N PRO A 174 -1.68 0.86 24.14
CA PRO A 174 -1.75 -0.16 25.16
C PRO A 174 -0.39 -0.41 25.86
N PHE A 175 0.74 0.16 25.37
CA PHE A 175 2.10 -0.29 25.76
C PHE A 175 3.11 0.78 26.22
N ALA A 176 2.75 2.06 26.26
CA ALA A 176 3.60 3.21 26.52
C ALA A 176 4.88 3.25 25.68
N GLN A 177 4.78 3.75 24.44
CA GLN A 177 5.91 4.07 23.51
C GLN A 177 6.45 2.89 22.68
N SER A 178 5.60 2.24 21.89
CA SER A 178 6.06 1.38 20.79
C SER A 178 5.85 2.10 19.47
N SER A 179 6.92 2.24 18.69
CA SER A 179 6.80 2.70 17.31
C SER A 179 5.81 1.81 16.56
N VAL A 180 4.99 2.42 15.71
CA VAL A 180 4.12 1.71 14.76
C VAL A 180 4.92 1.58 13.46
N ASP A 181 5.06 0.36 12.96
CA ASP A 181 5.79 0.14 11.71
C ASP A 181 4.84 0.24 10.50
N GLN A 182 3.63 -0.31 10.63
CA GLN A 182 2.57 -0.24 9.62
C GLN A 182 1.19 -0.18 10.26
N ALA A 183 0.23 0.37 9.53
CA ALA A 183 -1.17 0.42 9.93
C ALA A 183 -2.11 0.38 8.72
N PHE A 184 -3.30 -0.20 8.92
CA PHE A 184 -4.34 -0.43 7.92
C PHE A 184 -5.72 -0.10 8.52
N LEU A 185 -6.61 0.43 7.70
CA LEU A 185 -8.01 0.66 8.04
C LEU A 185 -8.87 -0.43 7.38
N SER A 186 -9.72 -1.09 8.16
CA SER A 186 -10.66 -2.10 7.66
C SER A 186 -11.78 -2.30 8.70
N ASP A 187 -13.01 -2.51 8.28
CA ASP A 187 -14.14 -2.87 9.15
C ASP A 187 -14.00 -4.34 9.60
N VAL A 188 -13.09 -4.57 10.56
CA VAL A 188 -12.72 -5.93 10.96
C VAL A 188 -13.75 -6.56 11.88
N ASP A 189 -14.62 -5.79 12.51
CA ASP A 189 -15.72 -6.34 13.29
C ASP A 189 -17.12 -6.16 12.69
N GLN A 190 -17.21 -5.78 11.41
CA GLN A 190 -18.45 -5.72 10.63
C GLN A 190 -19.55 -4.89 11.29
N ASP A 191 -19.16 -3.82 11.97
CA ASP A 191 -20.11 -2.89 12.57
C ASP A 191 -20.36 -1.65 11.69
N GLY A 192 -19.62 -1.54 10.58
CA GLY A 192 -19.72 -0.49 9.58
C GLY A 192 -18.63 0.57 9.72
N ASP A 193 -18.00 0.69 10.88
CA ASP A 193 -16.95 1.66 11.13
C ASP A 193 -15.58 1.06 10.77
N SER A 194 -14.72 1.81 10.08
CA SER A 194 -13.36 1.32 9.78
C SER A 194 -12.52 1.27 11.06
N ASP A 195 -12.07 0.07 11.44
CA ASP A 195 -11.15 -0.16 12.55
C ASP A 195 -9.69 0.02 12.11
N LEU A 196 -8.78 0.14 13.08
CA LEU A 196 -7.35 0.27 12.83
C LEU A 196 -6.59 -1.00 13.21
N VAL A 197 -5.94 -1.64 12.25
CA VAL A 197 -5.03 -2.77 12.48
C VAL A 197 -3.59 -2.31 12.28
N TYR A 198 -2.70 -2.66 13.20
CA TYR A 198 -1.34 -2.10 13.19
C TYR A 198 -0.28 -3.09 13.65
N SER A 199 0.95 -2.86 13.19
CA SER A 199 2.15 -3.57 13.64
C SER A 199 3.06 -2.63 14.40
N THR A 200 3.77 -3.21 15.36
CA THR A 200 4.91 -2.61 16.04
C THR A 200 6.10 -3.54 15.81
N PRO A 201 7.34 -3.15 16.16
CA PRO A 201 8.49 -4.03 16.00
C PRO A 201 8.35 -5.40 16.66
N ASN A 202 7.46 -5.55 17.66
CA ASN A 202 7.32 -6.77 18.45
C ASN A 202 5.88 -7.32 18.59
N ALA A 203 4.89 -6.73 17.92
CA ALA A 203 3.49 -7.10 18.10
C ALA A 203 2.64 -6.71 16.89
N VAL A 204 1.51 -7.40 16.73
CA VAL A 204 0.39 -6.94 15.89
C VAL A 204 -0.80 -6.70 16.81
N GLY A 205 -1.45 -5.57 16.65
CA GLY A 205 -2.60 -5.14 17.42
C GLY A 205 -3.70 -4.58 16.53
N TRP A 206 -4.82 -4.25 17.15
CA TRP A 206 -5.89 -3.52 16.51
C TRP A 206 -6.62 -2.63 17.52
N ALA A 207 -7.27 -1.59 17.02
CA ALA A 207 -8.09 -0.68 17.78
C ALA A 207 -9.46 -0.59 17.11
N LYS A 208 -10.49 -0.90 17.89
CA LYS A 208 -11.87 -0.89 17.44
C LYS A 208 -12.36 0.55 17.36
N ASN A 209 -12.87 0.97 16.21
CA ASN A 209 -13.57 2.23 16.07
C ASN A 209 -14.97 2.12 16.70
N ASN A 210 -15.34 3.10 17.53
CA ASN A 210 -16.68 3.18 18.14
C ASN A 210 -17.40 4.44 17.64
N GLY A 211 -17.15 4.81 16.38
CA GLY A 211 -17.59 6.04 15.74
C GLY A 211 -17.21 7.27 16.56
N SER A 212 -18.22 8.04 16.98
CA SER A 212 -18.02 9.28 17.75
C SER A 212 -17.34 9.10 19.12
N ASP A 213 -17.31 7.88 19.67
CA ASP A 213 -16.60 7.57 20.91
C ASP A 213 -15.10 7.26 20.68
N GLY A 214 -14.66 7.26 19.42
CA GLY A 214 -13.27 7.08 19.01
C GLY A 214 -12.80 5.62 19.04
N PHE A 215 -11.50 5.42 18.93
CA PHE A 215 -10.90 4.09 18.87
C PHE A 215 -10.56 3.56 20.27
N ALA A 216 -10.97 2.32 20.52
CA ALA A 216 -10.65 1.56 21.69
C ALA A 216 -9.65 0.46 21.34
N VAL A 217 -8.42 0.60 21.82
CA VAL A 217 -7.38 -0.42 21.62
C VAL A 217 -7.79 -1.77 22.24
N GLN A 218 -7.64 -2.82 21.45
CA GLN A 218 -7.99 -4.19 21.82
C GLN A 218 -6.75 -4.98 22.27
N PRO A 219 -6.92 -6.15 22.93
CA PRO A 219 -5.80 -7.02 23.25
C PRO A 219 -5.00 -7.39 21.99
N SER A 220 -3.68 -7.32 22.06
CA SER A 220 -2.81 -7.62 20.91
C SER A 220 -3.06 -9.01 20.34
N LEU A 221 -3.06 -9.09 19.02
CA LEU A 221 -3.22 -10.33 18.27
C LEU A 221 -2.06 -11.25 18.54
N VAL A 222 -0.86 -10.69 18.47
CA VAL A 222 0.40 -11.36 18.80
C VAL A 222 1.31 -10.39 19.53
N SER A 223 2.12 -10.91 20.45
CA SER A 223 3.09 -10.11 21.21
C SER A 223 4.42 -10.84 21.31
N THR A 224 5.49 -10.08 21.51
CA THR A 224 6.87 -10.57 21.69
C THR A 224 7.48 -11.25 20.45
N LEU A 225 6.95 -10.96 19.27
CA LEU A 225 7.46 -11.49 18.00
C LEU A 225 8.04 -10.37 17.15
N PRO A 226 9.27 -10.50 16.65
CA PRO A 226 9.86 -9.49 15.77
C PRO A 226 9.10 -9.46 14.44
N ILE A 227 8.24 -8.46 14.28
CA ILE A 227 7.41 -8.30 13.08
C ILE A 227 8.23 -7.61 11.99
N GLY A 228 8.14 -8.10 10.75
CA GLY A 228 8.80 -7.49 9.59
C GLY A 228 7.83 -6.78 8.65
N ALA A 229 6.63 -7.31 8.51
CA ALA A 229 5.57 -6.80 7.64
C ALA A 229 4.20 -7.28 8.13
N LEU A 230 3.15 -6.54 7.78
CA LEU A 230 1.74 -6.75 8.05
C LEU A 230 0.96 -6.42 6.78
N GLU A 231 -0.10 -7.18 6.51
CA GLU A 231 -1.10 -6.97 5.46
C GLU A 231 -2.49 -7.38 6.00
N VAL A 232 -3.56 -6.72 5.54
CA VAL A 232 -4.92 -6.93 6.05
C VAL A 232 -5.90 -7.02 4.89
N GLU A 233 -6.38 -8.23 4.59
CA GLU A 233 -7.24 -8.52 3.43
C GLU A 233 -7.94 -9.89 3.61
N ASP A 234 -9.07 -10.09 2.94
CA ASP A 234 -9.72 -11.40 2.80
C ASP A 234 -8.96 -12.32 1.81
N LEU A 235 -8.03 -13.12 2.32
CA LEU A 235 -7.30 -14.10 1.50
C LEU A 235 -8.01 -15.46 1.40
N ASP A 236 -8.82 -15.83 2.39
CA ASP A 236 -9.50 -17.13 2.43
C ASP A 236 -10.90 -17.13 1.78
N GLY A 237 -11.37 -15.96 1.37
CA GLY A 237 -12.60 -15.73 0.61
C GLY A 237 -13.86 -15.84 1.47
N ASP A 238 -13.74 -15.65 2.79
CA ASP A 238 -14.86 -15.75 3.72
C ASP A 238 -15.57 -14.42 4.00
N GLY A 239 -15.17 -13.37 3.29
CA GLY A 239 -15.74 -12.03 3.29
C GLY A 239 -15.30 -11.20 4.50
N ARG A 240 -14.18 -11.54 5.13
CA ARG A 240 -13.63 -10.85 6.29
C ARG A 240 -12.14 -10.63 6.11
N ASP A 241 -11.69 -9.41 6.36
CA ASP A 241 -10.27 -9.12 6.29
C ASP A 241 -9.55 -9.77 7.47
N ASP A 242 -8.54 -10.58 7.14
CA ASP A 242 -7.66 -11.26 8.06
C ASP A 242 -6.32 -10.53 8.14
N ALA A 243 -5.61 -10.63 9.26
CA ALA A 243 -4.28 -10.02 9.39
C ALA A 243 -3.17 -11.02 9.08
N TYR A 244 -2.38 -10.78 8.04
CA TYR A 244 -1.21 -11.57 7.64
C TYR A 244 0.06 -10.83 8.00
N PHE A 245 1.03 -11.49 8.60
CA PHE A 245 2.25 -10.80 9.05
C PHE A 245 3.48 -11.70 8.98
N SER A 246 4.62 -11.10 8.68
CA SER A 246 5.90 -11.78 8.74
C SER A 246 6.53 -11.64 10.11
N PHE A 247 7.16 -12.70 10.61
CA PHE A 247 7.95 -12.63 11.83
C PHE A 247 9.19 -13.50 11.77
N ASN A 248 10.26 -13.02 12.42
CA ASN A 248 11.51 -13.73 12.53
C ASN A 248 11.51 -14.72 13.70
N ASN A 249 12.05 -15.91 13.48
CA ASN A 249 12.26 -16.92 14.50
C ASN A 249 13.59 -17.69 14.29
N ALA A 250 13.82 -18.73 15.10
CA ALA A 250 15.06 -19.49 15.08
C ALA A 250 15.32 -20.25 13.75
N MET A 251 14.30 -20.45 12.91
CA MET A 251 14.36 -21.13 11.61
C MET A 251 14.45 -20.15 10.42
N GLY A 252 14.33 -18.84 10.66
CA GLY A 252 14.20 -17.82 9.62
C GLY A 252 12.87 -17.07 9.76
N THR A 253 12.31 -16.65 8.64
CA THR A 253 11.07 -15.86 8.57
C THR A 253 9.89 -16.73 8.23
N THR A 254 8.80 -16.49 8.96
CA THR A 254 7.52 -17.17 8.84
C THR A 254 6.44 -16.17 8.52
N ILE A 255 5.49 -16.55 7.67
CA ILE A 255 4.24 -15.80 7.55
C ILE A 255 3.23 -16.38 8.55
N GLY A 256 2.83 -15.57 9.52
CA GLY A 256 1.71 -15.81 10.42
C GLY A 256 0.43 -15.21 9.86
N PHE A 257 -0.70 -15.63 10.41
CA PHE A 257 -1.98 -15.01 10.15
C PHE A 257 -2.84 -15.04 11.42
N ALA A 258 -3.65 -14.01 11.63
CA ALA A 258 -4.65 -13.93 12.67
C ALA A 258 -6.02 -13.83 12.00
N LYS A 259 -6.82 -14.88 12.16
CA LYS A 259 -8.14 -14.97 11.54
C LYS A 259 -9.18 -14.13 12.28
N ASN A 260 -9.91 -13.34 11.51
CA ASN A 260 -11.06 -12.54 11.90
C ASN A 260 -12.29 -13.43 12.16
N GLN A 261 -12.88 -13.23 13.33
CA GLN A 261 -14.03 -14.00 13.85
C GLN A 261 -15.38 -13.31 13.56
N GLY A 262 -15.42 -12.30 12.70
CA GLY A 262 -16.62 -11.54 12.37
C GLY A 262 -16.88 -10.47 13.42
N SER A 263 -18.11 -10.41 13.95
CA SER A 263 -18.52 -9.35 14.89
C SER A 263 -17.77 -9.28 16.23
N GLU A 264 -16.86 -10.22 16.48
CA GLU A 264 -15.96 -10.18 17.64
C GLU A 264 -14.56 -9.65 17.26
N GLY A 265 -14.37 -9.24 16.00
CA GLY A 265 -13.11 -8.87 15.40
C GLY A 265 -12.10 -10.00 15.47
N PHE A 266 -10.88 -9.66 15.87
CA PHE A 266 -9.82 -10.63 16.05
C PHE A 266 -9.75 -11.21 17.46
N SER A 267 -9.36 -12.48 17.55
CA SER A 267 -8.97 -13.12 18.82
C SER A 267 -7.46 -13.21 18.96
N PRO A 268 -6.89 -13.01 20.17
CA PRO A 268 -5.48 -13.21 20.41
C PRO A 268 -5.01 -14.60 20.01
N MET A 269 -3.95 -14.66 19.20
CA MET A 269 -3.37 -15.90 18.72
C MET A 269 -2.26 -16.36 19.65
N THR A 270 -2.30 -17.63 20.07
CA THR A 270 -1.10 -18.27 20.60
C THR A 270 -0.23 -18.68 19.42
N VAL A 271 0.75 -17.85 19.07
CA VAL A 271 1.68 -18.18 17.98
C VAL A 271 2.52 -19.37 18.41
N ASN A 272 2.22 -20.53 17.81
CA ASN A 272 3.16 -21.61 17.77
C ASN A 272 4.14 -21.29 16.64
N THR A 273 5.39 -21.00 16.97
CA THR A 273 6.42 -20.48 16.04
C THR A 273 6.80 -21.42 14.88
N ALA A 274 6.01 -22.47 14.62
CA ALA A 274 6.25 -23.51 13.63
C ALA A 274 5.07 -23.78 12.68
N THR A 275 3.96 -23.01 12.73
CA THR A 275 2.73 -23.36 11.99
C THR A 275 2.47 -22.59 10.70
N GLY A 276 3.28 -21.56 10.39
CA GLY A 276 3.18 -20.80 9.12
C GLY A 276 4.20 -21.25 8.06
N PRO A 277 3.99 -20.92 6.77
CA PRO A 277 4.96 -21.19 5.73
C PRO A 277 6.28 -20.47 6.02
N GLN A 278 7.38 -21.21 5.95
CA GLN A 278 8.73 -20.65 6.09
C GLN A 278 9.16 -20.09 4.74
N VAL A 279 9.48 -18.80 4.69
CA VAL A 279 9.80 -18.11 3.43
C VAL A 279 11.30 -17.91 3.20
N GLY A 280 12.12 -17.97 4.25
CA GLY A 280 13.57 -18.01 4.11
C GLY A 280 14.34 -17.38 5.27
N PRO A 281 15.68 -17.37 5.22
CA PRO A 281 16.55 -16.83 6.27
C PRO A 281 16.81 -15.31 6.12
N PHE A 282 15.79 -14.56 5.72
CA PHE A 282 15.87 -13.11 5.41
C PHE A 282 14.69 -12.37 6.01
N ASN A 283 14.81 -11.07 6.26
CA ASN A 283 13.64 -10.31 6.70
C ASN A 283 12.71 -10.09 5.51
N VAL A 284 11.41 -10.18 5.77
CA VAL A 284 10.39 -9.73 4.84
C VAL A 284 10.13 -8.26 5.10
N SER A 285 10.19 -7.43 4.05
CA SER A 285 9.94 -5.99 4.15
C SER A 285 8.50 -5.62 3.77
N ASP A 286 7.83 -6.50 3.03
CA ASP A 286 6.50 -6.24 2.49
C ASP A 286 5.74 -7.54 2.18
N LEU A 287 4.42 -7.45 2.25
CA LEU A 287 3.44 -8.48 1.94
C LEU A 287 2.35 -7.85 1.07
N GLU A 288 1.92 -8.55 0.04
CA GLU A 288 0.79 -8.14 -0.81
C GLU A 288 -0.10 -9.34 -1.09
N ILE A 289 -1.40 -9.10 -1.23
CA ILE A 289 -2.42 -10.14 -1.41
C ILE A 289 -3.20 -9.89 -2.69
N ALA A 290 -3.20 -10.87 -3.60
CA ALA A 290 -3.94 -10.81 -4.85
C ALA A 290 -4.04 -12.18 -5.53
N ASP A 291 -5.08 -12.39 -6.35
CA ASP A 291 -5.20 -13.54 -7.26
C ASP A 291 -4.23 -13.40 -8.45
N LEU A 292 -3.00 -13.90 -8.30
CA LEU A 292 -1.94 -13.76 -9.31
C LEU A 292 -2.04 -14.80 -10.43
N ASP A 293 -2.73 -15.92 -10.22
CA ASP A 293 -2.86 -16.99 -11.21
C ASP A 293 -4.24 -17.06 -11.86
N SER A 294 -5.13 -16.13 -11.52
CA SER A 294 -6.51 -16.07 -12.00
C SER A 294 -7.30 -17.35 -11.67
N ASP A 295 -6.99 -18.03 -10.55
CA ASP A 295 -7.73 -19.21 -10.12
C ASP A 295 -8.93 -18.90 -9.21
N GLY A 296 -9.14 -17.61 -8.93
CA GLY A 296 -10.20 -17.07 -8.09
C GLY A 296 -9.87 -17.12 -6.61
N LYS A 297 -8.60 -17.35 -6.24
CA LYS A 297 -8.13 -17.35 -4.85
C LYS A 297 -6.98 -16.38 -4.72
N ASN A 298 -7.05 -15.56 -3.69
CA ASN A 298 -5.97 -14.63 -3.38
C ASN A 298 -4.74 -15.42 -2.91
N ASP A 299 -3.59 -15.05 -3.47
CA ASP A 299 -2.26 -15.51 -3.10
C ASP A 299 -1.56 -14.48 -2.21
N LEU A 300 -0.40 -14.84 -1.66
CA LEU A 300 0.46 -13.91 -0.93
C LEU A 300 1.82 -13.74 -1.62
N VAL A 301 2.21 -12.51 -1.86
CA VAL A 301 3.52 -12.11 -2.40
C VAL A 301 4.30 -11.43 -1.30
N TYR A 302 5.62 -11.60 -1.28
CA TYR A 302 6.46 -10.95 -0.29
C TYR A 302 7.77 -10.45 -0.88
N SER A 303 8.30 -9.37 -0.29
CA SER A 303 9.61 -8.81 -0.62
C SER A 303 10.64 -9.11 0.47
N SER A 304 11.94 -8.97 0.18
CA SER A 304 13.00 -9.30 1.14
C SER A 304 14.24 -8.41 1.05
N ASP A 305 14.97 -8.35 2.16
CA ASP A 305 16.06 -7.38 2.37
C ASP A 305 17.44 -7.79 1.82
N THR A 306 17.87 -9.05 1.94
CA THR A 306 19.33 -9.32 1.97
C THR A 306 19.94 -10.12 0.82
N SER A 307 19.19 -10.79 -0.06
CA SER A 307 19.77 -11.40 -1.27
C SER A 307 18.74 -12.01 -2.22
N SER A 308 17.62 -11.32 -2.42
CA SER A 308 16.62 -11.57 -3.45
C SER A 308 15.59 -12.67 -3.17
N ALA A 309 14.37 -12.22 -2.92
CA ALA A 309 13.16 -12.79 -3.47
C ALA A 309 12.10 -11.69 -3.44
N ILE A 310 11.52 -11.40 -4.61
CA ILE A 310 10.07 -11.30 -4.64
C ILE A 310 9.62 -12.75 -4.64
N GLY A 311 8.99 -13.17 -3.55
CA GLY A 311 8.52 -14.53 -3.36
C GLY A 311 7.01 -14.60 -3.46
N TRP A 312 6.52 -15.79 -3.78
CA TRP A 312 5.10 -16.06 -3.98
C TRP A 312 4.70 -17.33 -3.25
N LEU A 313 3.72 -17.17 -2.36
CA LEU A 313 2.99 -18.20 -1.66
C LEU A 313 1.63 -18.36 -2.34
N LYS A 314 1.55 -19.31 -3.27
CA LYS A 314 0.32 -19.64 -3.99
C LYS A 314 -0.67 -20.36 -3.07
N ASN A 315 -1.89 -19.85 -2.97
CA ASN A 315 -2.96 -20.39 -2.15
C ASN A 315 -3.49 -21.69 -2.77
N ASN A 316 -3.60 -22.74 -1.95
CA ASN A 316 -4.07 -24.04 -2.42
C ASN A 316 -5.59 -24.26 -2.24
N GLY A 317 -6.30 -23.26 -1.68
CA GLY A 317 -7.75 -23.30 -1.44
C GLY A 317 -8.19 -24.21 -0.30
N SER A 318 -7.30 -24.55 0.63
CA SER A 318 -7.60 -25.33 1.84
C SER A 318 -6.94 -24.70 3.07
N ASP A 319 -7.06 -23.38 3.20
CA ASP A 319 -6.46 -22.56 4.26
C ASP A 319 -4.94 -22.74 4.38
N GLY A 320 -4.27 -22.86 3.23
CA GLY A 320 -2.83 -23.10 3.20
C GLY A 320 -2.18 -22.72 1.89
N PHE A 321 -0.85 -22.64 1.93
CA PHE A 321 -0.03 -22.28 0.79
C PHE A 321 0.74 -23.47 0.24
N LEU A 322 1.02 -23.44 -1.07
CA LEU A 322 2.08 -24.25 -1.66
C LEU A 322 3.46 -23.79 -1.12
N PRO A 323 4.52 -24.59 -1.27
CA PRO A 323 5.86 -24.16 -0.93
C PRO A 323 6.21 -22.85 -1.64
N ALA A 324 6.82 -21.92 -0.90
CA ALA A 324 7.22 -20.62 -1.43
C ALA A 324 8.06 -20.78 -2.71
N SER A 325 7.68 -20.02 -3.74
CA SER A 325 8.43 -19.90 -4.98
C SER A 325 9.11 -18.54 -5.05
N THR A 326 10.19 -18.44 -5.82
CA THR A 326 10.90 -17.17 -6.04
C THR A 326 10.56 -16.66 -7.43
N LEU A 327 9.89 -15.51 -7.52
CA LEU A 327 9.53 -14.85 -8.77
C LEU A 327 10.72 -14.09 -9.37
N ALA A 328 11.48 -13.39 -8.52
CA ALA A 328 12.65 -12.65 -8.96
C ALA A 328 13.83 -12.81 -8.01
N SER A 329 15.02 -12.92 -8.58
CA SER A 329 16.28 -12.95 -7.84
C SER A 329 17.29 -11.93 -8.39
N GLY A 330 18.35 -11.66 -7.64
CA GLY A 330 19.34 -10.60 -7.89
C GLY A 330 18.97 -9.20 -7.39
N ILE A 331 17.86 -9.03 -6.67
CA ILE A 331 17.36 -7.75 -6.17
C ILE A 331 17.64 -7.66 -4.67
N THR A 332 18.38 -6.64 -4.24
CA THR A 332 18.71 -6.41 -2.83
C THR A 332 17.83 -5.31 -2.27
N SER A 333 17.44 -5.43 -0.99
CA SER A 333 16.68 -4.41 -0.27
C SER A 333 15.43 -3.96 -1.02
N VAL A 334 14.57 -4.91 -1.37
CA VAL A 334 13.23 -4.57 -1.86
C VAL A 334 12.42 -4.17 -0.64
N ASP A 335 12.00 -2.91 -0.60
CA ASP A 335 11.29 -2.35 0.54
C ASP A 335 9.79 -2.34 0.31
N GLN A 336 9.37 -2.26 -0.96
CA GLN A 336 7.98 -2.21 -1.37
C GLN A 336 7.73 -3.04 -2.63
N ILE A 337 6.60 -3.72 -2.67
CA ILE A 337 6.01 -4.34 -3.85
C ILE A 337 4.59 -3.82 -4.02
N GLU A 338 4.09 -3.79 -5.24
CA GLU A 338 2.70 -3.42 -5.54
C GLU A 338 2.20 -4.32 -6.66
N ILE A 339 0.91 -4.64 -6.65
CA ILE A 339 0.28 -5.54 -7.62
C ILE A 339 -0.78 -4.79 -8.42
N ALA A 340 -0.66 -4.82 -9.75
CA ALA A 340 -1.67 -4.27 -10.64
C ALA A 340 -1.51 -4.77 -12.07
N ASP A 341 -2.56 -4.71 -12.87
CA ASP A 341 -2.49 -4.93 -14.32
C ASP A 341 -1.83 -3.69 -15.00
N LEU A 342 -0.52 -3.77 -15.30
CA LEU A 342 0.26 -2.61 -15.76
C LEU A 342 0.26 -2.45 -17.29
N ASP A 343 0.04 -3.53 -18.04
CA ASP A 343 -0.06 -3.47 -19.50
C ASP A 343 -1.50 -3.59 -20.04
N ASN A 344 -2.46 -3.84 -19.15
CA ASN A 344 -3.88 -4.00 -19.41
C ASN A 344 -4.15 -5.20 -20.32
N ASP A 345 -3.60 -6.35 -19.96
CA ASP A 345 -3.92 -7.67 -20.51
C ASP A 345 -4.85 -8.51 -19.60
N SER A 346 -5.21 -7.96 -18.43
CA SER A 346 -6.05 -8.54 -17.37
C SER A 346 -5.33 -9.51 -16.43
N ASP A 347 -4.02 -9.71 -16.61
CA ASP A 347 -3.18 -10.46 -15.67
C ASP A 347 -2.51 -9.47 -14.71
N LEU A 348 -2.47 -9.81 -13.41
CA LEU A 348 -1.89 -8.91 -12.41
C LEU A 348 -0.36 -9.01 -12.41
N ASP A 349 0.30 -7.88 -12.64
CA ASP A 349 1.76 -7.73 -12.59
C ASP A 349 2.26 -7.30 -11.21
N ILE A 350 3.56 -7.39 -11.00
CA ILE A 350 4.22 -6.89 -9.78
C ILE A 350 5.20 -5.78 -10.14
N ILE A 351 5.13 -4.64 -9.46
CA ILE A 351 6.20 -3.63 -9.46
C ILE A 351 6.89 -3.62 -8.10
N ALA A 352 8.21 -3.43 -8.10
CA ALA A 352 9.03 -3.48 -6.90
C ALA A 352 10.03 -2.32 -6.85
N ALA A 353 10.18 -1.75 -5.66
CA ALA A 353 11.10 -0.64 -5.38
C ALA A 353 12.14 -1.05 -4.34
N SER A 354 13.38 -0.62 -4.57
CA SER A 354 14.51 -0.83 -3.68
C SER A 354 15.12 0.50 -3.24
N SER A 355 15.45 0.64 -1.95
CA SER A 355 16.17 1.81 -1.43
C SER A 355 17.67 1.78 -1.71
N ASP A 356 18.30 0.60 -1.72
CA ASP A 356 19.76 0.47 -1.84
C ASP A 356 20.25 0.41 -3.29
N SER A 357 19.34 0.13 -4.22
CA SER A 357 19.64 0.08 -5.64
C SER A 357 18.68 1.03 -6.36
N ASN A 358 19.13 1.76 -7.38
CA ASN A 358 18.24 2.46 -8.31
C ASN A 358 17.38 1.46 -9.14
N PHE A 359 17.19 0.26 -8.63
CA PHE A 359 16.57 -0.86 -9.27
C PHE A 359 15.06 -0.77 -9.06
N LYS A 360 14.37 -0.78 -10.20
CA LYS A 360 12.93 -0.90 -10.28
C LYS A 360 12.67 -2.13 -11.12
N ALA A 361 11.99 -3.11 -10.56
CA ALA A 361 11.53 -4.26 -11.33
C ALA A 361 10.04 -4.07 -11.60
N TRP A 362 9.67 -4.21 -12.85
CA TRP A 362 8.34 -4.68 -13.21
C TRP A 362 8.50 -6.17 -13.55
N LEU A 363 7.74 -7.02 -12.89
CA LEU A 363 7.57 -8.43 -13.24
C LEU A 363 6.23 -8.55 -13.97
N GLU A 364 6.31 -8.71 -15.29
CA GLU A 364 5.15 -8.94 -16.16
C GLU A 364 4.67 -10.37 -15.95
N ASN A 365 3.39 -10.53 -15.62
CA ASN A 365 2.71 -11.81 -15.51
C ASN A 365 2.19 -12.22 -16.89
N ASP A 366 2.48 -13.45 -17.32
CA ASP A 366 2.05 -13.95 -18.63
C ASP A 366 0.70 -14.69 -18.61
N GLY A 367 0.00 -14.66 -17.47
CA GLY A 367 -1.28 -15.35 -17.24
C GLY A 367 -1.13 -16.87 -17.11
N THR A 368 0.09 -17.40 -17.01
CA THR A 368 0.38 -18.84 -16.95
C THR A 368 1.32 -19.23 -15.80
N ASP A 369 1.21 -18.54 -14.66
CA ASP A 369 2.11 -18.63 -13.50
C ASP A 369 3.55 -18.16 -13.81
N GLY A 370 3.77 -17.48 -14.95
CA GLY A 370 5.07 -17.04 -15.42
C GLY A 370 5.28 -15.54 -15.21
N PHE A 371 6.35 -15.18 -14.50
CA PHE A 371 6.75 -13.78 -14.31
C PHE A 371 8.06 -13.47 -15.04
N THR A 372 8.07 -12.43 -15.86
CA THR A 372 9.26 -11.99 -16.60
C THR A 372 9.68 -10.56 -16.20
N PRO A 373 10.95 -10.33 -15.81
CA PRO A 373 11.41 -8.99 -15.51
C PRO A 373 11.45 -8.09 -16.75
N VAL A 374 10.73 -6.97 -16.69
CA VAL A 374 10.78 -5.87 -17.66
C VAL A 374 11.75 -4.81 -17.18
N GLN A 375 12.68 -4.41 -18.04
CA GLN A 375 13.64 -3.34 -17.76
C GLN A 375 12.96 -1.98 -17.94
N LEU A 376 12.77 -1.25 -16.83
CA LEU A 376 12.36 0.14 -16.81
C LEU A 376 13.61 1.01 -17.03
N ASN A 377 13.83 1.48 -18.27
CA ASN A 377 14.97 2.33 -18.65
C ASN A 377 14.74 3.82 -18.39
#